data_AF-A0A7X9BG61-F1
#
_entry.id   AF-A0A7X9BG61-F1
#
_cell.length_a   1.000
_cell.length_b   1.000
_cell.length_c   1.000
_cell.angle_alpha   90.00
_cell.angle_beta   90.00
_cell.angle_gamma   90.00
#
_symmetry.space_group_name_H-M   'P 1'
#
loop_
_entity.id
_entity.type
_entity.pdbx_description
1 polymer ?
#
loop_
_entity_poly.entity_id
_entity_poly.type
_entity_poly.pdbx_seq_one_letter_code
_entity_poly.pdbx_strand_id
1 'polypeptide(L)' 'MIKEITILPGIDKNGNKENYDQITMTAGETISIVGPTGSGKTAFITDIELL' A
#
# COMPACT_ATOMS: atom_id res chain seq x y z
N MET A 1 -14.42 -12.55 -5.24
CA MET A 1 -13.25 -12.74 -4.37
C MET A 1 -12.06 -12.08 -5.03
N ILE A 2 -11.43 -11.14 -4.33
CA ILE A 2 -10.17 -10.52 -4.75
C ILE A 2 -9.07 -11.58 -4.61
N LYS A 3 -8.25 -11.77 -5.65
CA LYS A 3 -7.14 -12.74 -5.67
C LYS A 3 -5.76 -12.07 -5.65
N GLU A 4 -5.71 -10.82 -6.10
CA GLU A 4 -4.50 -10.05 -6.26
C GLU A 4 -4.84 -8.57 -6.07
N ILE A 5 -3.94 -7.83 -5.42
CA ILE A 5 -3.97 -6.37 -5.29
C ILE A 5 -2.62 -5.86 -5.76
N THR A 6 -2.62 -4.82 -6.59
CA THR A 6 -1.39 -4.13 -7.01
C THR A 6 -1.44 -2.68 -6.56
N ILE A 7 -0.43 -2.26 -5.81
CA ILE A 7 -0.19 -0.89 -5.37
C ILE A 7 0.69 -0.21 -6.41
N LEU A 8 0.25 0.92 -6.94
CA LEU A 8 1.00 1.75 -7.88
C LEU A 8 1.62 2.96 -7.15
N PRO A 9 2.78 3.46 -7.61
CA PRO A 9 3.47 4.58 -7.01
C PRO A 9 2.64 5.85 -7.08
N GLY A 10 2.52 6.52 -5.93
CA GLY A 10 1.94 7.84 -5.82
C GLY A 10 2.97 8.95 -5.96
N ILE A 11 2.57 10.11 -5.45
CA ILE A 11 3.41 11.30 -5.30
C ILE A 11 3.56 11.58 -3.81
N ASP A 12 4.79 11.76 -3.34
CA ASP A 12 5.09 12.06 -1.94
C ASP A 12 4.70 13.49 -1.56
N LYS A 13 4.82 13.81 -0.27
CA LYS A 13 4.51 15.15 0.27
C LYS A 13 5.36 16.29 -0.29
N ASN A 14 6.46 15.99 -0.96
CA ASN A 14 7.37 16.96 -1.55
C ASN A 14 7.17 17.07 -3.08
N GLY A 15 6.20 16.35 -3.65
CA GLY A 15 5.93 16.33 -5.08
C GLY A 15 6.80 15.34 -5.87
N ASN A 16 7.58 14.48 -5.20
CA ASN A 16 8.38 13.47 -5.88
C ASN A 16 7.57 12.21 -6.13
N LYS A 17 7.81 11.54 -7.26
CA LYS A 17 7.28 10.19 -7.48
C LYS A 17 7.90 9.23 -6.46
N GLU A 18 7.08 8.34 -5.89
CA GLU A 18 7.59 7.28 -5.02
C GLU A 18 8.53 6.33 -5.78
N ASN A 19 9.60 5.87 -5.11
CA ASN A 19 10.70 5.14 -5.74
C ASN A 19 10.45 3.62 -5.80
N TYR A 20 9.29 3.22 -6.32
CA TYR A 20 8.96 1.84 -6.67
C TYR A 20 8.10 1.82 -7.94
N ASP A 21 8.15 0.72 -8.69
CA ASP A 21 7.37 0.60 -9.93
C ASP A 21 5.94 0.14 -9.66
N GLN A 22 5.79 -0.96 -8.93
CA GLN A 22 4.53 -1.48 -8.41
C GLN A 22 4.81 -2.52 -7.32
N ILE A 23 3.85 -2.70 -6.41
CA ILE A 23 3.90 -3.74 -5.38
C ILE A 23 2.67 -4.61 -5.55
N THR A 24 2.86 -5.85 -6.00
CA THR A 24 1.78 -6.81 -6.19
C THR A 24 1.75 -7.80 -5.03
N MET A 25 0.55 -8.05 -4.50
CA MET A 25 0.30 -9.01 -3.43
C MET A 25 -0.84 -9.96 -3.82
N THR A 26 -0.68 -11.22 -3.48
CA THR A 26 -1.61 -12.30 -3.80
C THR A 26 -2.28 -12.85 -2.55
N ALA A 27 -3.50 -13.36 -2.70
CA ALA A 27 -4.25 -13.93 -1.59
C ALA A 27 -3.50 -15.11 -0.96
N GLY A 28 -3.25 -15.04 0.35
CA GLY A 28 -2.51 -16.04 1.12
C GLY A 28 -1.09 -15.60 1.52
N GLU A 29 -0.60 -14.47 1.02
CA GLU A 29 0.68 -13.90 1.45
C GLU A 29 0.56 -13.15 2.78
N THR A 30 1.58 -13.28 3.63
CA THR A 30 1.73 -12.47 4.85
C THR A 30 2.64 -11.30 4.57
N ILE A 31 2.13 -10.08 4.74
CA ILE A 31 2.85 -8.83 4.42
C ILE A 31 2.93 -7.95 5.67
N SER A 32 4.03 -7.20 5.79
CA SER A 32 4.20 -6.20 6.83
C SER A 32 4.34 -4.81 6.22
N ILE A 33 3.61 -3.84 6.77
CA ILE A 33 3.72 -2.43 6.39
C ILE A 33 4.43 -1.69 7.53
N VAL A 34 5.60 -1.11 7.24
CA VAL A 34 6.43 -0.40 8.22
C VAL A 34 6.53 1.09 7.90
N GLY A 35 6.65 1.92 8.93
CA GLY A 35 6.82 3.38 8.78
C GLY A 35 6.54 4.15 10.08
N PRO A 36 6.87 5.45 10.14
CA PRO A 36 6.68 6.28 11.34
C PRO A 36 5.22 6.37 11.81
N THR A 37 5.00 6.74 13.07
CA THR A 37 3.64 7.05 13.57
C THR A 37 3.02 8.18 12.76
N GLY A 38 1.72 8.08 12.45
CA GLY A 38 1.00 9.08 11.65
C GLY A 38 1.20 8.98 10.14
N SER A 39 1.96 8.01 9.63
CA SER A 39 2.20 7.84 8.18
C SER A 39 1.03 7.23 7.38
N GLY A 40 -0.16 7.09 7.99
CA GLY A 40 -1.35 6.57 7.30
C GLY A 40 -1.48 5.05 7.16
N LYS A 41 -0.61 4.24 7.79
CA LYS A 41 -0.63 2.76 7.66
C LYS A 41 -2.01 2.14 7.94
N THR A 42 -2.65 2.53 9.05
CA THR A 42 -3.98 2.00 9.42
C THR A 42 -5.05 2.40 8.42
N ALA A 43 -5.03 3.67 7.95
CA ALA A 43 -5.97 4.13 6.93
C ALA A 43 -5.83 3.33 5.63
N PHE A 44 -4.59 3.11 5.18
CA PHE A 44 -4.30 2.33 3.98
C PHE A 44 -4.82 0.88 4.08
N ILE A 45 -4.62 0.22 5.23
CA ILE A 45 -5.16 -1.13 5.46
C ILE A 45 -6.69 -1.12 5.45
N THR A 46 -7.32 -0.16 6.13
CA THR A 46 -8.79 -0.04 6.16
C THR A 46 -9.37 0.21 4.78
N ASP A 47 -8.72 1.03 3.95
CA ASP A 47 -9.17 1.28 2.57
C ASP A 47 -9.17 0.00 1.74
N ILE A 48 -8.17 -0.87 1.93
CA ILE A 48 -8.11 -2.20 1.28
C ILE A 48 -9.22 -3.12 1.82
N GLU A 49 -9.48 -3.13 3.12
CA GLU A 49 -10.53 -3.97 3.75
C GLU A 49 -11.95 -3.61 3.30
N LEU A 50 -12.17 -2.36 2.87
CA LEU A 50 -13.48 -1.86 2.44
C LEU A 50 -13.79 -2.07 0.94
N LEU A 51 -12.85 -2.62 0.16
CA LEU A 51 -13.04 -3.01 -1.25
C LEU A 51 -14.01 -4.20 -1.41
#